data_AF-A0A1C5RS91-F1
#
_entry.id   AF-A0A1C5RS91-F1
#
_cell.length_a   1.000
_cell.length_b   1.000
_cell.length_c   1.000
_cell.angle_alpha   90.00
_cell.angle_beta   90.00
_cell.angle_gamma   90.00
#
_symmetry.space_group_name_H-M   'P 1'
#
loop_
_entity.id
_entity.type
_entity.pdbx_description
1 polymer ?
#
loop_
_entity_poly.entity_id
_entity_poly.type
_entity_poly.pdbx_seq_one_letter_code
_entity_poly.pdbx_strand_id
1 'polypeptide(L)'
;MWGDFLNLNSIMRRLQRAILQKNLVIKIGTTQFYSAEQKRMITIYILSTRVLQKNQRDEWKEKDYEILRSASQIEIVNCLNDIWQAVRE
;
A
#
# COMPACT_ATOMS: atom_id res chain seq x y z
N MET A 1 13.57 -0.16 28.57
CA MET A 1 14.12 -0.78 27.35
C MET A 1 13.24 -1.98 27.03
N TRP A 2 12.21 -1.79 26.21
CA TRP A 2 11.22 -2.84 25.90
C TRP A 2 11.02 -2.91 24.38
N GLY A 3 11.61 -3.96 23.82
CA GLY A 3 11.25 -4.67 22.59
C GLY A 3 10.65 -3.89 21.42
N ASP A 4 11.50 -3.50 20.47
CA ASP A 4 11.15 -3.32 19.06
C ASP A 4 10.74 -4.68 18.44
N PHE A 5 9.64 -5.28 18.91
CA PHE A 5 8.91 -6.23 18.08
C PHE A 5 8.38 -5.43 16.88
N LEU A 6 9.05 -5.60 15.75
CA LEU A 6 8.79 -4.98 14.45
C LEU A 6 7.29 -5.07 14.08
N ASN A 7 6.52 -4.08 14.53
CA ASN A 7 5.11 -3.98 14.18
C ASN A 7 5.04 -3.64 12.70
N LEU A 8 4.51 -4.56 11.89
CA LEU A 8 4.38 -4.38 10.43
C LEU A 8 3.63 -3.08 10.08
N ASN A 9 2.68 -2.63 10.91
CA ASN A 9 2.02 -1.33 10.71
C ASN A 9 2.99 -0.15 10.88
N SER A 10 3.89 -0.23 11.86
CA SER A 10 4.92 0.79 12.07
C SER A 10 5.88 0.83 10.89
N ILE A 11 6.33 -0.33 10.40
CA ILE A 11 7.19 -0.42 9.22
C ILE A 11 6.49 0.14 7.97
N MET A 12 5.26 -0.28 7.69
CA MET A 12 4.45 0.26 6.59
C MET A 12 4.38 1.78 6.63
N ARG A 13 4.03 2.36 7.79
CA ARG A 13 3.93 3.82 7.96
C ARG A 13 5.28 4.52 7.79
N ARG A 14 6.37 3.93 8.27
CA ARG A 14 7.73 4.47 8.09
C ARG A 14 8.14 4.48 6.63
N LEU A 15 7.91 3.37 5.92
CA LEU A 15 8.18 3.26 4.49
C LEU A 15 7.33 4.24 3.68
N GLN A 16 6.02 4.32 3.96
CA GLN A 16 5.13 5.28 3.30
C GLN A 16 5.62 6.72 3.48
N ARG A 17 6.07 7.10 4.68
CA ARG A 17 6.64 8.43 4.95
C ARG A 17 7.96 8.66 4.20
N ALA A 18 8.85 7.68 4.15
CA ALA A 18 10.12 7.78 3.43
C ALA A 18 9.90 7.95 1.91
N ILE A 19 8.97 7.19 1.34
CA ILE A 19 8.59 7.31 -0.08
C ILE A 19 7.96 8.69 -0.35
N LEU A 20 7.11 9.18 0.56
CA LEU A 20 6.52 10.51 0.45
C LEU A 20 7.58 11.63 0.45
N GLN A 21 8.67 11.48 1.22
CA GLN A 21 9.79 12.44 1.20
C GLN A 21 10.51 12.50 -0.16
N LYS A 22 10.35 11.48 -1.01
CA LYS A 22 10.83 11.44 -2.39
C LYS A 22 9.77 11.91 -3.41
N ASN A 23 8.74 12.62 -2.96
CA ASN A 23 7.62 13.14 -3.76
C ASN A 23 6.78 12.06 -4.48
N LEU A 24 6.85 10.80 -4.06
CA LEU A 24 5.96 9.75 -4.54
C LEU A 24 4.84 9.50 -3.53
N VAL A 25 3.59 9.71 -3.94
CA VAL A 25 2.42 9.51 -3.08
C VAL A 25 1.88 8.10 -3.22
N ILE A 26 2.15 7.26 -2.21
CA ILE A 26 1.56 5.92 -2.09
C ILE A 26 0.41 5.95 -1.07
N LYS A 27 -0.76 5.47 -1.50
CA LYS A 27 -1.94 5.28 -0.67
C LYS A 27 -2.04 3.84 -0.20
N ILE A 28 -2.38 3.66 1.07
CA ILE A 28 -2.64 2.36 1.68
C ILE A 28 -4.11 2.34 2.11
N GLY A 29 -4.94 1.64 1.35
CA GLY A 29 -6.34 1.37 1.68
C GLY A 29 -6.51 0.02 2.36
N THR A 30 -7.61 -0.13 3.10
CA THR A 30 -8.02 -1.43 3.66
C THR A 30 -9.50 -1.67 3.39
N THR A 31 -9.83 -2.92 3.08
CA THR A 31 -11.22 -3.41 3.01
C THR A 31 -11.31 -4.70 3.78
N GLN A 32 -12.46 -5.00 4.37
CA GLN A 32 -12.64 -6.23 5.13
C GLN A 32 -13.83 -7.04 4.60
N PHE A 33 -13.74 -8.35 4.68
CA PHE A 33 -14.85 -9.25 4.41
C PHE A 33 -14.84 -10.43 5.37
N TYR A 34 -16.02 -10.98 5.67
CA TYR A 34 -16.11 -12.19 6.48
C TYR A 34 -15.86 -13.43 5.62
N SER A 35 -14.89 -14.25 5.97
CA SER A 35 -14.66 -15.55 5.34
C SER A 35 -15.44 -16.61 6.12
N ALA A 36 -16.46 -17.20 5.49
CA ALA A 36 -17.21 -18.30 6.08
C ALA A 36 -16.33 -19.55 6.29
N GLU A 37 -15.39 -19.79 5.37
CA GLU A 37 -14.44 -20.90 5.43
C GLU A 37 -13.48 -20.76 6.62
N GLN A 38 -12.87 -19.59 6.81
CA GLN A 38 -11.92 -19.34 7.91
C GLN A 38 -12.62 -18.88 9.21
N LYS A 39 -13.95 -18.68 9.17
CA LYS A 39 -14.78 -18.19 10.28
C LYS A 39 -14.25 -16.93 10.95
N ARG A 40 -13.73 -15.99 10.14
CA ARG A 40 -13.16 -14.72 10.64
C ARG A 40 -13.28 -13.61 9.61
N MET A 41 -13.20 -12.37 10.10
CA MET A 41 -12.98 -11.20 9.25
C MET A 41 -11.56 -11.21 8.69
N ILE A 42 -11.44 -11.13 7.37
CA ILE A 42 -10.17 -10.98 6.66
C ILE A 42 -10.04 -9.52 6.25
N THR A 43 -8.87 -8.94 6.53
CA THR A 43 -8.50 -7.61 6.06
C THR A 43 -7.68 -7.75 4.79
N ILE A 44 -8.09 -7.07 3.74
CA ILE A 44 -7.35 -6.87 2.50
C ILE A 44 -6.74 -5.48 2.54
N TYR A 45 -5.45 -5.41 2.24
CA TYR A 45 -4.71 -4.18 2.05
C TYR A 45 -4.59 -3.88 0.56
N ILE A 46 -4.65 -2.61 0.20
CA ILE A 46 -4.59 -2.12 -1.17
C ILE A 46 -3.53 -1.01 -1.22
N LEU A 47 -2.44 -1.25 -1.94
CA LEU A 47 -1.47 -0.22 -2.30
C LEU A 47 -1.87 0.41 -3.63
N SER A 48 -1.89 1.73 -3.68
CA SER A 48 -2.18 2.46 -4.91
C SER A 48 -1.37 3.75 -5.00
N THR A 49 -1.21 4.26 -6.22
CA THR A 49 -0.60 5.56 -6.49
C THR A 49 -1.51 6.41 -7.37
N ARG A 50 -1.45 7.73 -7.22
CA ARG A 50 -2.21 8.64 -8.09
C ARG A 50 -1.51 8.75 -9.44
N VAL A 51 -2.26 8.48 -10.50
CA VAL A 51 -1.81 8.67 -11.88
C VAL A 51 -2.80 9.53 -12.65
N LEU A 52 -2.31 10.29 -13.61
CA LEU A 52 -3.14 10.88 -14.65
C LEU A 52 -3.36 9.84 -15.74
N GLN A 53 -4.61 9.46 -15.98
CA GLN A 53 -4.98 8.52 -17.02
C GLN A 53 -6.03 9.15 -17.94
N LYS A 54 -5.88 8.95 -19.24
CA LYS A 54 -6.93 9.29 -20.20
C LYS A 54 -8.13 8.36 -20.05
N ASN A 55 -9.32 8.92 -19.99
CA ASN A 55 -10.56 8.14 -19.98
C ASN A 55 -10.95 7.74 -21.42
N GLN A 56 -12.06 7.00 -21.55
CA GLN A 56 -12.59 6.56 -22.86
C GLN A 56 -12.99 7.71 -23.80
N ARG A 57 -13.07 8.95 -23.28
CA ARG A 57 -13.37 10.18 -24.02
C ARG A 57 -12.12 11.04 -24.25
N ASP A 58 -10.93 10.46 -24.07
CA ASP A 58 -9.62 11.11 -24.22
C ASP A 58 -9.33 12.26 -23.22
N GLU A 59 -10.14 12.40 -22.16
CA GLU A 59 -9.95 13.40 -21.11
C GLU A 59 -8.98 12.88 -20.05
N TRP A 60 -8.02 13.71 -19.63
CA TRP A 60 -7.16 13.41 -18.50
C TRP A 60 -7.95 13.46 -17.18
N LYS A 61 -7.94 12.35 -16.43
CA LYS A 61 -8.50 12.30 -15.08
C LYS A 61 -7.49 11.69 -14.12
N GLU A 62 -7.48 12.21 -12.90
CA GLU A 62 -6.76 11.56 -11.81
C GLU A 62 -7.46 10.26 -11.42
N LYS A 63 -6.69 9.19 -11.31
CA LYS A 63 -7.16 7.90 -10.85
C LYS A 63 -6.13 7.26 -9.93
N ASP A 64 -6.62 6.54 -8.94
CA ASP A 64 -5.76 5.67 -8.13
C ASP A 64 -5.51 4.38 -8.90
N TYR A 65 -4.26 4.17 -9.29
CA TYR A 65 -3.78 2.94 -9.90
C TYR A 65 -3.37 1.96 -8.79
N GLU A 66 -4.00 0.78 -8.77
CA GLU A 66 -3.69 -0.28 -7.81
C GLU A 66 -2.36 -0.95 -8.18
N ILE A 67 -1.42 -0.95 -7.22
CA ILE A 67 -0.11 -1.58 -7.34
C ILE A 67 -0.17 -3.02 -6.83
N LEU A 68 -0.77 -3.20 -5.65
CA LEU A 68 -0.87 -4.49 -4.98
C LEU A 68 -2.14 -4.56 -4.13
N ARG A 69 -2.83 -5.70 -4.19
CA ARG A 69 -3.94 -6.04 -3.30
C ARG A 69 -3.66 -7.39 -2.67
N SER A 70 -3.59 -7.43 -1.34
CA SER A 70 -3.26 -8.67 -0.62
C SER A 70 -3.86 -8.72 0.79
N ALA A 71 -4.17 -9.93 1.27
CA ALA A 71 -4.48 -10.20 2.67
C ALA A 71 -3.21 -10.29 3.55
N SER A 72 -2.04 -10.41 2.94
CA SER A 72 -0.75 -10.55 3.62
C SER A 72 -0.13 -9.19 3.87
N GLN A 73 -0.06 -8.80 5.15
CA GLN A 73 0.60 -7.56 5.54
C GLN A 73 2.11 -7.56 5.24
N ILE A 74 2.74 -8.73 5.22
CA ILE A 74 4.17 -8.87 4.88
C ILE A 74 4.40 -8.55 3.40
N GLU A 75 3.52 -9.01 2.50
CA GLU A 75 3.64 -8.68 1.06
C GLU A 75 3.52 -7.18 0.82
N ILE A 76 2.65 -6.50 1.57
CA ILE A 76 2.49 -5.04 1.52
C ILE A 76 3.77 -4.34 1.97
N VAL A 77 4.39 -4.79 3.06
CA VAL A 77 5.67 -4.24 3.53
C VAL A 77 6.78 -4.45 2.51
N ASN A 78 6.88 -5.64 1.93
CA ASN A 78 7.90 -5.95 0.93
C ASN A 78 7.73 -5.06 -0.32
N CYS A 79 6.51 -4.93 -0.82
CA CYS A 79 6.21 -4.04 -1.96
C CYS A 79 6.57 -2.57 -1.65
N LEU A 80 6.22 -2.06 -0.47
CA LEU A 80 6.62 -0.72 -0.05
C LEU A 80 8.15 -0.58 0.06
N ASN A 81 8.85 -1.61 0.51
CA ASN A 81 10.30 -1.60 0.59
C ASN A 81 10.93 -1.58 -0.81
N ASP A 82 10.41 -2.36 -1.76
CA ASP A 82 10.89 -2.39 -3.14
C ASP A 82 10.70 -1.02 -3.82
N ILE A 83 9.53 -0.39 -3.63
CA ILE A 83 9.27 0.97 -4.11
C ILE A 83 10.28 1.95 -3.48
N TRP A 84 10.51 1.86 -2.18
CA TRP A 84 11.48 2.72 -1.48
C TRP A 84 12.91 2.51 -1.98
N GLN A 85 13.33 1.27 -2.28
CA GLN A 85 14.64 1.00 -2.90
C GLN A 85 14.75 1.65 -4.28
N ALA A 86 13.68 1.64 -5.07
CA ALA A 86 13.69 2.24 -6.40
C ALA A 86 13.74 3.78 -6.39
N VAL A 87 13.22 4.44 -5.34
CA VAL A 87 13.17 5.93 -5.27
C VAL A 87 14.20 6.55 -4.34
N ARG A 88 15.00 5.75 -3.62
CA ARG A 88 15.97 6.29 -2.65
C ARG A 88 17.22 6.86 -3.28
N GLU A 89 17.55 6.44 -4.50
CA GLU A 89 18.60 7.06 -5.32
C GLU A 89 18.31 8.56 -5.53
#